data_AF-A0A948QYZ8-F1
#
_entry.id   AF-A0A948QYZ8-F1
#
_cell.length_a   1.000
_cell.length_b   1.000
_cell.length_c   1.000
_cell.angle_alpha   90.00
_cell.angle_beta   90.00
_cell.angle_gamma   90.00
#
_symmetry.space_group_name_H-M   'P 1'
#
loop_
_entity.id
_entity.type
_entity.pdbx_description
1 polymer ?
#
loop_
_entity_poly.entity_id
_entity_poly.type
_entity_poly.pdbx_seq_one_letter_code
_entity_poly.pdbx_strand_id
1 'polypeptide(L)'
;LVVPGGWGTRKELNNPVMLEWLRARDAEVETLTSVCTGSMLLGSAGLLNGLHATTHWRSLEWMRDTFPAVTVEFEKHVVEDGRVFTSAGISAGIDMALKVVARYLGEDIARATARHMEYVYPESNERRIKF
;
A
#
# COMPACT_ATOMS: atom_id res chain seq x y z
N LEU A 1 9.34 5.43 -2.54
CA LEU A 1 8.99 5.87 -1.17
C LEU A 1 8.11 4.81 -0.51
N VAL A 2 8.33 4.49 0.76
CA VAL A 2 7.47 3.57 1.53
C VAL A 2 6.78 4.34 2.65
N VAL A 3 5.45 4.38 2.66
CA VAL A 3 4.64 5.07 3.67
C VAL A 3 3.99 4.05 4.61
N PRO A 4 4.48 3.89 5.85
CA PRO A 4 3.90 2.95 6.79
C PRO A 4 2.58 3.47 7.36
N GLY A 5 1.77 2.53 7.86
CA GLY A 5 0.57 2.83 8.64
C GLY A 5 0.85 2.89 10.14
N GLY A 6 -0.22 2.72 10.91
CA GLY A 6 -0.18 2.73 12.38
C GLY A 6 -1.09 3.81 12.96
N TRP A 7 -1.24 3.82 14.29
CA TRP A 7 -2.14 4.75 14.98
C TRP A 7 -1.80 6.22 14.75
N GLY A 8 -0.51 6.53 14.56
CA GLY A 8 -0.05 7.90 14.29
C GLY A 8 -0.70 8.53 13.06
N THR A 9 -1.14 7.74 12.07
CA THR A 9 -1.71 8.29 10.83
C THR A 9 -2.93 9.16 11.08
N ARG A 10 -3.72 8.91 12.15
CA ARG A 10 -4.95 9.67 12.43
C ARG A 10 -4.66 11.14 12.71
N LYS A 11 -3.54 11.44 13.36
CA LYS A 11 -3.07 12.82 13.60
C LYS A 11 -2.55 13.45 12.32
N GLU A 12 -1.84 12.67 11.51
CA GLU A 12 -1.14 13.18 10.32
C GLU A 12 -2.03 13.38 9.10
N LEU A 13 -3.27 12.84 9.09
CA LEU A 13 -4.21 13.01 7.97
C LEU A 13 -4.55 14.46 7.65
N ASN A 14 -4.43 15.36 8.62
CA ASN A 14 -4.69 16.79 8.49
C ASN A 14 -3.43 17.64 8.68
N ASN A 15 -2.24 17.03 8.68
CA ASN A 15 -0.98 17.77 8.86
C ASN A 15 -0.49 18.30 7.49
N PRO A 16 -0.63 19.61 7.19
CA PRO A 16 -0.29 20.13 5.88
C PRO A 16 1.20 19.98 5.54
N VAL A 17 2.09 20.03 6.54
CA VAL A 17 3.54 19.87 6.33
C VAL A 17 3.85 18.44 5.86
N MET A 18 3.22 17.44 6.50
CA MET A 18 3.39 16.04 6.12
C MET A 18 2.81 15.76 4.73
N LEU A 19 1.59 16.24 4.46
CA LEU A 19 0.93 16.00 3.18
C LEU A 19 1.67 16.67 2.02
N GLU A 20 2.17 17.89 2.20
CA GLU A 20 2.98 18.58 1.20
C GLU A 20 4.30 17.84 0.94
N TRP A 21 4.95 17.37 2.01
CA TRP A 21 6.16 16.57 1.88
C TRP A 21 5.92 15.28 1.09
N LEU A 22 4.77 14.61 1.26
CA LEU A 22 4.41 13.44 0.47
C LEU A 22 4.27 13.79 -1.02
N ARG A 23 3.57 14.88 -1.36
CA ARG A 23 3.41 15.31 -2.76
C ARG A 23 4.74 15.65 -3.40
N ALA A 24 5.60 16.38 -2.69
CA ALA A 24 6.93 16.72 -3.19
C ALA A 24 7.78 15.47 -3.45
N ARG A 25 7.78 14.50 -2.51
CA ARG A 25 8.57 13.28 -2.64
C ARG A 25 8.02 12.34 -3.72
N ASP A 26 6.72 12.34 -3.94
CA ASP A 26 6.07 11.52 -4.96
C ASP A 26 6.60 11.81 -6.38
N ALA A 27 6.90 13.08 -6.68
CA ALA A 27 7.46 13.49 -7.97
C ALA A 27 8.90 13.00 -8.21
N GLU A 28 9.60 12.57 -7.16
CA GLU A 28 11.01 12.16 -7.21
C GLU A 28 11.20 10.64 -7.17
N VAL A 29 10.12 9.85 -6.96
CA VAL A 29 10.22 8.40 -6.76
C VAL A 29 9.56 7.62 -7.88
N GLU A 30 10.31 6.63 -8.37
CA GLU A 30 9.82 5.74 -9.41
C GLU A 30 8.67 4.84 -8.92
N THR A 31 8.75 4.36 -7.68
CA THR A 31 7.70 3.55 -7.03
C THR A 31 7.27 4.18 -5.70
N LEU A 32 5.97 4.41 -5.54
CA LEU A 32 5.34 4.85 -4.31
C LEU A 32 4.61 3.68 -3.67
N THR A 33 4.88 3.39 -2.40
CA THR A 33 4.22 2.30 -1.70
C THR A 33 3.61 2.74 -0.38
N SER A 34 2.58 2.04 0.07
CA SER A 34 2.08 2.16 1.43
C SER A 34 1.64 0.83 2.02
N VAL A 35 1.74 0.74 3.35
CA VAL A 35 1.28 -0.41 4.12
C VAL A 35 0.22 0.05 5.10
N CYS A 36 -0.85 -0.73 5.28
CA CYS A 36 -1.86 -0.51 6.29
C CYS A 36 -2.50 0.88 6.11
N THR A 37 -2.66 1.66 7.18
CA THR A 37 -3.21 3.01 7.11
C THR A 37 -2.27 4.06 6.50
N GLY A 38 -1.09 3.68 6.00
CA GLY A 38 -0.24 4.57 5.23
C GLY A 38 -0.92 5.03 3.94
N SER A 39 -1.78 4.18 3.35
CA SER A 39 -2.59 4.57 2.19
C SER A 39 -3.59 5.68 2.50
N MET A 40 -4.00 5.85 3.77
CA MET A 40 -4.84 6.97 4.17
C MET A 40 -4.11 8.30 4.03
N LEU A 41 -2.81 8.34 4.34
CA LEU A 41 -1.98 9.55 4.16
C LEU A 41 -1.80 9.87 2.67
N LEU A 42 -1.61 8.85 1.84
CA LEU A 42 -1.56 9.02 0.39
C LEU A 42 -2.89 9.54 -0.17
N GLY A 43 -4.02 9.02 0.33
CA GLY A 43 -5.36 9.52 0.02
C GLY A 43 -5.54 10.99 0.40
N SER A 44 -5.19 11.37 1.63
CA SER A 44 -5.24 12.76 2.10
C SER A 44 -4.32 13.70 1.30
N ALA A 45 -3.19 13.20 0.81
CA ALA A 45 -2.30 13.96 -0.06
C ALA A 45 -2.84 14.12 -1.51
N GLY A 46 -3.92 13.42 -1.86
CA GLY A 46 -4.50 13.39 -3.20
C GLY A 46 -3.80 12.45 -4.18
N LEU A 47 -2.82 11.66 -3.68
CA LEU A 47 -1.94 10.82 -4.49
C LEU A 47 -2.59 9.51 -4.95
N LEU A 48 -3.79 9.20 -4.45
CA LEU A 48 -4.58 8.02 -4.85
C LEU A 48 -5.81 8.38 -5.70
N ASN A 49 -6.02 9.65 -6.01
CA ASN A 49 -7.21 10.08 -6.76
C ASN A 49 -7.26 9.43 -8.15
N GLY A 50 -8.36 8.75 -8.46
CA GLY A 50 -8.56 8.02 -9.70
C GLY A 50 -7.86 6.66 -9.78
N LEU A 51 -7.21 6.21 -8.70
CA LEU A 51 -6.48 4.93 -8.66
C LEU A 51 -7.26 3.88 -7.87
N HIS A 52 -6.94 2.62 -8.17
CA HIS A 52 -7.27 1.48 -7.33
C HIS A 52 -6.31 1.41 -6.14
N ALA A 53 -6.85 1.26 -4.94
CA ALA A 53 -6.03 1.14 -3.74
C ALA A 53 -6.67 0.26 -2.67
N THR A 54 -5.88 -0.14 -1.69
CA THR A 54 -6.35 -0.88 -0.52
C THR A 54 -5.72 -0.37 0.77
N THR A 55 -6.24 -0.82 1.90
CA THR A 55 -5.72 -0.46 3.23
C THR A 55 -5.88 -1.62 4.21
N HIS A 56 -5.51 -1.40 5.48
CA HIS A 56 -5.79 -2.37 6.53
C HIS A 56 -7.28 -2.72 6.55
N TRP A 57 -7.61 -4.01 6.76
CA TRP A 57 -8.99 -4.47 6.62
C TRP A 57 -10.00 -3.72 7.49
N ARG A 58 -9.60 -3.34 8.72
CA ARG A 58 -10.40 -2.51 9.64
C ARG A 58 -10.65 -1.07 9.16
N SER A 59 -10.01 -0.65 8.09
CA SER A 59 -10.02 0.73 7.59
C SER A 59 -10.54 0.82 6.17
N LEU A 60 -11.01 -0.28 5.57
CA LEU A 60 -11.53 -0.29 4.20
C LEU A 60 -12.74 0.63 4.03
N GLU A 61 -13.74 0.48 4.89
CA GLU A 61 -14.92 1.36 4.86
C GLU A 61 -14.53 2.82 5.13
N TRP A 62 -13.68 3.03 6.14
CA TRP A 62 -13.19 4.37 6.45
C TRP A 62 -12.47 5.02 5.26
N MET A 63 -11.66 4.26 4.51
CA MET A 63 -10.99 4.76 3.30
C MET A 63 -11.99 5.09 2.20
N ARG A 64 -12.94 4.20 1.93
CA ARG A 64 -14.00 4.39 0.92
C ARG A 64 -14.79 5.65 1.18
N ASP A 65 -15.18 5.86 2.44
CA ASP A 65 -16.03 6.97 2.84
C ASP A 65 -15.25 8.30 2.87
N THR A 66 -13.95 8.25 3.18
CA THR A 66 -13.10 9.47 3.26
C THR A 66 -12.62 9.92 1.87
N PHE A 67 -12.35 8.99 0.95
CA PHE A 67 -11.74 9.30 -0.34
C PHE A 67 -12.58 8.75 -1.52
N PRO A 68 -13.69 9.42 -1.89
CA PRO A 68 -14.61 8.93 -2.92
C PRO A 68 -14.00 8.88 -4.32
N ALA A 69 -12.87 9.55 -4.56
CA ALA A 69 -12.14 9.49 -5.82
C ALA A 69 -11.24 8.23 -5.93
N VAL A 70 -11.11 7.43 -4.86
CA VAL A 70 -10.28 6.21 -4.83
C VAL A 70 -11.19 5.01 -5.03
N THR A 71 -10.83 4.11 -5.96
CA THR A 71 -11.49 2.81 -6.06
C THR A 71 -10.90 1.86 -5.02
N VAL A 72 -11.60 1.70 -3.90
CA VAL A 72 -11.13 0.86 -2.79
C VAL A 72 -11.38 -0.63 -3.10
N GLU A 73 -10.30 -1.39 -3.15
CA GLU A 73 -10.29 -2.83 -3.39
C GLU A 73 -10.45 -3.60 -2.06
N PHE A 74 -11.65 -4.13 -1.83
CA PHE A 74 -11.99 -4.79 -0.57
C PHE A 74 -11.40 -6.20 -0.46
N GLU A 75 -11.14 -6.88 -1.57
CA GLU A 75 -10.75 -8.31 -1.56
C GLU A 75 -9.27 -8.55 -1.81
N LYS A 76 -8.52 -7.51 -2.20
CA LYS A 76 -7.09 -7.61 -2.54
C LYS A 76 -6.19 -7.35 -1.33
N HIS A 77 -5.14 -8.14 -1.20
CA HIS A 77 -4.11 -8.01 -0.18
C HIS A 77 -3.11 -6.91 -0.54
N VAL A 78 -2.71 -6.86 -1.82
CA VAL A 78 -1.87 -5.83 -2.43
C VAL A 78 -2.56 -5.32 -3.69
N VAL A 79 -2.56 -4.01 -3.91
CA VAL A 79 -3.02 -3.39 -5.15
C VAL A 79 -1.85 -2.66 -5.77
N GLU A 80 -1.62 -2.94 -7.04
CA GLU A 80 -0.66 -2.26 -7.91
C GLU A 80 -1.46 -1.53 -8.98
N ASP A 81 -1.32 -0.20 -9.02
CA ASP A 81 -1.91 0.65 -10.05
C ASP A 81 -0.82 1.60 -10.59
N GLY A 82 -0.33 1.29 -11.79
CA GLY A 82 0.80 1.98 -12.42
C GLY A 82 2.09 1.83 -11.61
N ARG A 83 2.49 2.91 -10.92
CA ARG A 83 3.68 2.96 -10.05
C ARG A 83 3.37 2.95 -8.56
N VAL A 84 2.08 2.93 -8.21
CA VAL A 84 1.62 3.01 -6.83
C VAL A 84 1.24 1.62 -6.35
N PHE A 85 1.82 1.22 -5.22
CA PHE A 85 1.48 -0.01 -4.52
C PHE A 85 0.83 0.34 -3.18
N THR A 86 -0.30 -0.28 -2.89
CA THR A 86 -0.90 -0.20 -1.56
C THR A 86 -1.14 -1.61 -1.04
N SER A 87 -0.79 -1.85 0.21
CA SER A 87 -1.01 -3.14 0.84
C SER A 87 -1.93 -3.03 2.04
N ALA A 88 -2.56 -4.15 2.37
CA ALA A 88 -3.36 -4.29 3.57
C ALA A 88 -2.49 -4.28 4.84
N GLY A 89 -2.68 -5.25 5.74
CA GLY A 89 -1.94 -5.31 7.00
C GLY A 89 -0.47 -5.73 6.86
N ILE A 90 0.12 -6.08 7.98
CA ILE A 90 1.56 -6.39 8.11
C ILE A 90 2.02 -7.46 7.13
N SER A 91 1.35 -8.62 7.10
CA SER A 91 1.70 -9.71 6.17
C SER A 91 1.56 -9.30 4.70
N ALA A 92 0.54 -8.50 4.37
CA ALA A 92 0.37 -7.98 3.02
C ALA A 92 1.50 -6.99 2.64
N GLY A 93 2.06 -6.27 3.61
CA GLY A 93 3.22 -5.43 3.40
C GLY A 93 4.47 -6.23 2.99
N ILE A 94 4.65 -7.43 3.56
CA ILE A 94 5.72 -8.35 3.16
C ILE A 94 5.43 -8.88 1.74
N ASP A 95 4.20 -9.31 1.46
CA ASP A 95 3.78 -9.76 0.13
C ASP A 95 4.01 -8.65 -0.93
N MET A 96 3.70 -7.39 -0.59
CA MET A 96 3.96 -6.23 -1.45
C MET A 96 5.45 -6.00 -1.67
N ALA A 97 6.29 -6.11 -0.63
CA ALA A 97 7.73 -5.97 -0.77
C ALA A 97 8.30 -7.02 -1.75
N LEU A 98 7.83 -8.27 -1.68
CA LEU A 98 8.19 -9.32 -2.64
C LEU A 98 7.70 -9.01 -4.06
N LYS A 99 6.49 -8.45 -4.22
CA LYS A 99 6.01 -7.95 -5.52
C LYS A 99 6.88 -6.83 -6.09
N VAL A 100 7.34 -5.91 -5.25
CA VAL A 100 8.29 -4.86 -5.67
C VAL A 100 9.61 -5.47 -6.11
N VAL A 101 10.15 -6.45 -5.38
CA VAL A 101 11.34 -7.20 -5.82
C VAL A 101 11.10 -7.87 -7.17
N ALA A 102 9.95 -8.52 -7.35
CA ALA A 102 9.59 -9.16 -8.61
C ALA A 102 9.51 -8.17 -9.78
N ARG A 103 8.94 -6.97 -9.56
CA ARG A 103 8.86 -5.91 -10.58
C ARG A 103 10.22 -5.46 -11.09
N TYR A 104 11.20 -5.35 -10.20
CA TYR A 104 12.52 -4.82 -10.53
C TYR A 104 13.55 -5.87 -10.91
N LEU A 105 13.46 -7.07 -10.35
CA LEU A 105 14.49 -8.11 -10.43
C LEU A 105 13.95 -9.44 -10.98
N GLY A 106 12.66 -9.53 -11.27
CA GLY A 106 12.01 -10.75 -11.76
C GLY A 106 11.56 -11.69 -10.64
N GLU A 107 10.65 -12.59 -11.00
CA GLU A 107 9.96 -13.47 -10.05
C GLU A 107 10.90 -14.48 -9.38
N ASP A 108 11.91 -14.98 -10.10
CA ASP A 108 12.91 -15.90 -9.55
C ASP A 108 13.66 -15.30 -8.36
N ILE A 109 14.05 -14.03 -8.47
CA ILE A 109 14.73 -13.31 -7.39
C ILE A 109 13.78 -13.05 -6.22
N ALA A 110 12.52 -12.74 -6.48
CA ALA A 110 11.52 -12.57 -5.43
C ALA A 110 11.25 -13.87 -4.66
N ARG A 111 11.13 -15.00 -5.36
CA ARG A 111 10.97 -16.33 -4.76
C ARG A 111 12.20 -16.76 -3.97
N ALA A 112 13.40 -16.52 -4.49
CA ALA A 112 14.65 -16.76 -3.77
C ALA A 112 14.75 -15.89 -2.50
N THR A 113 14.33 -14.63 -2.58
CA THR A 113 14.27 -13.70 -1.43
C THR A 113 13.32 -14.22 -0.34
N ALA A 114 12.10 -14.63 -0.71
CA ALA A 114 11.15 -15.22 0.23
C ALA A 114 11.72 -16.50 0.89
N ARG A 115 12.34 -17.38 0.09
CA ARG A 115 13.02 -18.59 0.60
C ARG A 115 14.12 -18.26 1.60
N HIS A 116 14.93 -17.24 1.33
CA HIS A 116 16.00 -16.79 2.23
C HIS A 116 15.46 -16.24 3.55
N MET A 117 14.31 -15.57 3.52
CA MET A 117 13.62 -15.06 4.71
C MET A 117 12.84 -16.13 5.48
N GLU A 118 12.84 -17.39 5.00
CA GLU A 118 11.94 -18.46 5.47
C GLU A 118 10.45 -18.05 5.43
N TYR A 119 10.09 -17.23 4.44
CA TYR A 119 8.73 -16.75 4.22
C TYR A 119 8.07 -17.49 3.05
N VAL A 120 6.79 -17.84 3.20
CA VAL A 120 6.01 -18.47 2.12
C VAL A 120 5.71 -17.44 1.05
N TYR A 121 6.17 -17.68 -0.18
CA TYR A 121 5.89 -16.79 -1.31
C TYR A 121 4.38 -16.74 -1.61
N PRO A 122 3.79 -15.55 -1.79
CA PRO A 122 2.34 -15.42 -1.98
C PRO A 122 1.92 -15.86 -3.39
N GLU A 123 1.24 -17.00 -3.48
CA GLU A 123 0.66 -17.50 -4.75
C GLU A 123 -0.73 -16.89 -5.06
N SER A 124 -1.37 -16.29 -4.07
CA SER A 124 -2.66 -15.58 -4.21
C SER A 124 -2.57 -14.18 -3.64
N ASN A 125 -3.32 -13.26 -4.23
CA ASN A 125 -3.48 -11.89 -3.77
C ASN A 125 -4.82 -11.64 -3.06
N GLU A 126 -5.58 -12.70 -2.78
CA GLU A 126 -6.80 -12.59 -2.00
C GLU A 126 -6.50 -12.23 -0.55
N ARG A 127 -7.40 -11.46 0.07
CA ARG A 127 -7.34 -11.24 1.50
C ARG A 127 -7.52 -12.55 2.25
N ARG A 128 -6.67 -12.71 3.27
CA ARG A 128 -6.71 -13.84 4.19
C ARG A 128 -7.82 -13.71 5.25
N ILE A 129 -8.41 -12.52 5.40
CA ILE A 129 -9.56 -12.25 6.27
C ILE A 129 -10.79 -12.04 5.39
N LYS A 130 -11.86 -12.78 5.67
CA LYS A 130 -13.17 -12.68 5.00
C LYS A 130 -14.18 -12.02 5.94
N PHE A 131 -15.09 -11.22 5.38
CA PHE A 131 -16.14 -10.47 6.09
C PHE A 131 -17.52 -10.96 5.65
#